data_AF-A0A7C1C1I2-F1
#
_entry.id   AF-A0A7C1C1I2-F1
#
_cell.length_a   1.000
_cell.length_b   1.000
_cell.length_c   1.000
_cell.angle_alpha   90.00
_cell.angle_beta   90.00
_cell.angle_gamma   90.00
#
_symmetry.space_group_name_H-M   'P 1'
#
loop_
_entity.id
_entity.type
_entity.pdbx_description
1 polymer ?
#
loop_
_entity_poly.entity_id
_entity_poly.type
_entity_poly.pdbx_seq_one_letter_code
_entity_poly.pdbx_strand_id
1 'polypeptide(L)'
;MREYKIKRGHNPDINKLLEEYFGVKGDIDKGFSFVAEGIGEIFIRKEGSSLFIETKPSRTKCKDFSIIKKWNEFLYKATGKTAKERKRELTKL
;
A
#
# COMPACT_ATOMS: atom_id res chain seq x y z
N MET A 1 -6.98 -1.10 -10.23
CA MET A 1 -6.71 -0.29 -9.03
C MET A 1 -7.53 -0.81 -7.84
N ARG A 2 -6.96 -0.89 -6.63
CA ARG A 2 -7.60 -1.30 -5.38
C ARG A 2 -7.72 -0.11 -4.44
N GLU A 3 -8.88 0.06 -3.80
CA GLU A 3 -9.09 1.06 -2.76
C GLU A 3 -8.89 0.45 -1.37
N TYR A 4 -8.12 1.12 -0.52
CA TYR A 4 -7.97 0.80 0.89
C TYR A 4 -8.41 1.98 1.75
N LYS A 5 -9.51 1.80 2.48
CA LYS A 5 -10.04 2.84 3.39
C LYS A 5 -9.18 2.94 4.66
N ILE A 6 -8.78 4.16 5.01
CA ILE A 6 -8.08 4.49 6.25
C ILE A 6 -9.08 4.52 7.41
N LYS A 7 -8.72 3.90 8.54
CA LYS A 7 -9.56 3.85 9.75
C LYS A 7 -9.79 5.26 10.30
N ARG A 8 -11.02 5.55 10.75
CA ARG A 8 -11.35 6.86 11.34
C ARG A 8 -10.44 7.15 12.54
N GLY A 9 -9.86 8.35 12.58
CA GLY A 9 -8.91 8.77 13.62
C GLY A 9 -7.48 8.28 13.41
N HIS A 10 -7.22 7.46 12.39
CA HIS A 10 -5.87 7.08 11.98
C HIS A 10 -5.34 8.12 10.99
N ASN A 11 -4.33 8.89 11.39
CA ASN A 11 -3.71 9.93 10.56
C ASN A 11 -2.24 9.60 10.28
N PRO A 12 -1.95 8.63 9.39
CA PRO A 12 -0.60 8.21 9.09
C PRO A 12 0.08 9.18 8.12
N ASP A 13 1.39 9.38 8.32
CA ASP A 13 2.24 10.01 7.33
C ASP A 13 2.63 8.98 6.27
N ILE A 14 1.87 8.95 5.17
CA ILE A 14 2.07 7.97 4.10
C ILE A 14 3.42 8.17 3.39
N ASN A 15 3.87 9.42 3.22
CA ASN A 15 5.14 9.71 2.57
C ASN A 15 6.31 9.17 3.40
N LYS A 16 6.27 9.39 4.72
CA LYS A 16 7.26 8.82 5.63
C LYS A 16 7.25 7.30 5.62
N LEU A 17 6.08 6.67 5.61
CA LEU A 17 5.97 5.21 5.51
C LEU A 17 6.51 4.66 4.18
N LEU A 18 6.30 5.38 3.07
CA LEU A 18 6.84 4.99 1.77
C LEU A 18 8.37 5.11 1.72
N GLU A 19 8.95 6.12 2.35
CA GLU A 19 10.39 6.26 2.53
C GLU A 19 10.96 5.15 3.43
N GLU A 20 10.35 4.88 4.59
CA GLU A 20 10.81 3.86 5.54
C GLU A 20 10.74 2.45 4.96
N TYR A 21 9.64 2.09 4.28
CA TYR A 21 9.46 0.75 3.75
C TYR A 21 10.11 0.58 2.38
N PHE A 22 10.01 1.54 1.47
CA PHE A 22 10.44 1.34 0.08
C PHE A 22 11.57 2.26 -0.36
N GLY A 23 12.00 3.20 0.47
CA GLY A 23 13.06 4.16 0.12
C GLY A 23 12.64 5.14 -0.97
N VAL A 24 11.33 5.36 -1.14
CA VAL A 24 10.78 6.19 -2.22
C VAL A 24 10.18 7.49 -1.69
N LYS A 25 10.27 8.54 -2.50
CA LYS A 25 9.65 9.86 -2.23
C LYS A 25 8.81 10.26 -3.43
N GLY A 26 7.64 10.83 -3.17
CA GLY A 26 6.74 11.30 -4.20
C GLY A 26 5.57 12.09 -3.63
N ASP A 27 4.79 12.68 -4.53
CA ASP A 27 3.57 13.43 -4.19
C ASP A 27 2.39 12.44 -4.10
N ILE A 28 2.05 12.04 -2.88
CA ILE A 28 0.99 11.06 -2.63
C ILE A 28 -0.40 11.57 -3.00
N ASP A 29 -0.63 12.89 -2.97
CA ASP A 29 -1.94 13.49 -3.25
C ASP A 29 -2.19 13.54 -4.75
N LYS A 30 -1.17 13.83 -5.57
CA LYS A 30 -1.24 13.65 -7.03
C LYS A 30 -1.16 12.18 -7.45
N GLY A 31 -0.50 11.38 -6.63
CA GLY A 31 -0.17 10.00 -6.89
C GLY A 31 1.09 9.85 -7.73
N PHE A 32 1.82 8.77 -7.50
CA PHE A 32 3.06 8.47 -8.22
C PHE A 32 3.31 6.97 -8.32
N SER A 33 4.15 6.60 -9.29
CA SER A 33 4.59 5.22 -9.50
C SER A 33 5.99 4.99 -8.95
N PHE A 34 6.24 3.81 -8.41
CA PHE A 34 7.56 3.35 -8.01
C PHE A 34 7.68 1.84 -8.21
N VAL A 35 8.92 1.33 -8.24
CA VAL A 35 9.17 -0.11 -8.30
C VAL A 35 9.50 -0.62 -6.91
N ALA A 36 8.71 -1.58 -6.43
CA ALA A 36 9.03 -2.30 -5.21
C ALA A 36 9.60 -3.67 -5.57
N GLU A 37 10.82 -3.94 -5.12
CA GLU A 37 11.50 -5.21 -5.35
C GLU A 37 10.64 -6.40 -4.89
N GLY A 38 10.50 -7.39 -5.77
CA GLY A 38 9.68 -8.59 -5.56
C GLY A 38 8.16 -8.39 -5.52
N ILE A 39 7.66 -7.16 -5.66
CA ILE A 39 6.24 -6.89 -5.92
C ILE A 39 6.06 -6.52 -7.40
N GLY A 40 6.79 -5.51 -7.88
CA GLY A 40 6.66 -4.96 -9.23
C GLY A 40 6.43 -3.45 -9.22
N GLU A 41 5.83 -2.94 -10.28
CA GLU A 41 5.47 -1.52 -10.38
C GLU A 41 4.22 -1.25 -9.56
N ILE A 42 4.27 -0.24 -8.71
CA ILE A 42 3.19 0.18 -7.83
C ILE A 42 2.87 1.64 -8.13
N PHE A 43 1.62 1.92 -8.48
CA PHE A 43 1.07 3.27 -8.45
C PHE A 43 0.29 3.46 -7.15
N ILE A 44 0.52 4.58 -6.46
CA ILE A 44 -0.17 4.90 -5.22
C ILE A 44 -0.67 6.34 -5.24
N ARG A 45 -1.89 6.56 -4.73
CA ARG A 45 -2.50 7.87 -4.54
C ARG A 45 -3.34 7.89 -3.27
N LYS A 46 -3.31 8.98 -2.52
CA LYS A 46 -4.23 9.21 -1.39
C LYS A 46 -5.28 10.24 -1.79
N GLU A 47 -6.53 9.96 -1.44
CA GLU A 47 -7.64 10.88 -1.67
C GLU A 47 -8.57 10.80 -0.45
N GLY A 48 -8.62 11.88 0.32
CA GLY A 48 -9.34 11.93 1.59
C GLY A 48 -8.88 10.83 2.57
N SER A 49 -9.82 9.96 2.94
CA SER A 49 -9.62 8.82 3.83
C SER A 49 -9.40 7.49 3.08
N SER A 50 -9.06 7.55 1.79
CA SER A 50 -8.82 6.36 0.97
C SER A 50 -7.43 6.38 0.34
N LEU A 51 -6.81 5.20 0.29
CA LEU A 51 -5.53 4.95 -0.37
C LEU A 51 -5.76 4.05 -1.58
N PHE A 52 -5.52 4.59 -2.76
CA PHE A 52 -5.66 3.91 -4.03
C PHE A 52 -4.32 3.33 -4.45
N ILE A 53 -4.29 2.02 -4.70
CA ILE A 53 -3.07 1.30 -5.07
C ILE A 53 -3.33 0.45 -6.29
N GLU A 54 -2.44 0.54 -7.27
CA GLU A 54 -2.38 -0.37 -8.40
C GLU A 54 -1.03 -1.05 -8.44
N THR A 55 -1.04 -2.38 -8.55
CA THR A 55 0.18 -3.19 -8.57
C THR A 55 0.25 -3.96 -9.88
N LYS A 56 1.29 -3.72 -10.67
CA LYS A 56 1.64 -4.55 -11.83
C LYS A 56 2.75 -5.51 -11.41
N PRO A 57 2.45 -6.81 -11.29
CA PRO A 57 3.41 -7.77 -10.77
C PRO A 57 4.62 -7.88 -11.69
N SER A 58 5.81 -7.96 -11.11
CA SER A 58 7.02 -8.26 -11.89
C SER A 58 6.91 -9.67 -12.49
N ARG A 59 7.44 -9.88 -13.70
CA ARG A 59 7.46 -11.22 -14.34
C ARG A 59 8.29 -12.23 -13.54
N THR A 60 9.16 -11.75 -12.66
CA THR A 60 9.98 -12.55 -11.76
C THR A 60 9.16 -12.96 -10.55
N LYS A 61 8.86 -14.26 -10.41
CA LYS A 61 8.21 -14.79 -9.21
C LYS A 61 9.17 -14.69 -8.03
N CYS A 62 9.02 -13.65 -7.22
CA CYS A 62 9.74 -13.58 -5.96
C CYS A 62 9.11 -14.56 -4.96
N LYS A 63 9.88 -15.55 -4.51
CA LYS A 63 9.45 -16.56 -3.53
C LYS A 63 9.67 -16.13 -2.08
N ASP A 64 10.15 -14.91 -1.87
CA ASP A 64 10.46 -14.42 -0.53
C ASP A 64 9.19 -13.95 0.20
N PHE A 65 8.82 -14.69 1.24
CA PHE A 65 7.72 -14.36 2.13
C PHE A 65 7.94 -13.05 2.91
N SER A 66 9.19 -12.62 3.07
CA SER A 66 9.54 -11.35 3.74
C SER A 66 8.87 -10.15 3.07
N ILE A 67 8.72 -10.19 1.74
CA ILE A 67 8.15 -9.12 0.92
C ILE A 67 6.64 -9.00 1.15
N ILE A 68 5.94 -10.14 1.21
CA ILE A 68 4.51 -10.18 1.53
C ILE A 68 4.26 -9.65 2.94
N LYS A 69 5.14 -9.99 3.89
CA LYS A 69 5.05 -9.48 5.27
C LYS A 69 5.26 -7.97 5.31
N LYS A 70 6.33 -7.47 4.70
CA LYS A 70 6.65 -6.04 4.56
C LYS A 70 5.50 -5.25 3.94
N TRP A 71 4.91 -5.76 2.85
CA TRP A 71 3.76 -5.14 2.21
C TRP A 71 2.52 -5.08 3.12
N ASN A 72 2.25 -6.16 3.86
CA ASN A 72 1.12 -6.21 4.78
C ASN A 72 1.30 -5.28 5.99
N GLU A 73 2.52 -5.17 6.51
CA GLU A 73 2.86 -4.24 7.58
C GLU A 73 2.72 -2.78 7.12
N PHE A 74 3.24 -2.45 5.94
CA PHE A 74 3.02 -1.15 5.31
C PHE A 74 1.52 -0.82 5.24
N LEU A 75 0.70 -1.72 4.67
CA LEU A 75 -0.74 -1.47 4.55
C LEU A 75 -1.42 -1.33 5.91
N TYR A 76 -0.99 -2.07 6.93
CA TYR A 76 -1.51 -1.90 8.29
C TYR A 76 -1.15 -0.52 8.86
N LYS A 77 0.10 -0.09 8.75
CA LYS A 77 0.55 1.23 9.21
C LYS A 77 -0.10 2.37 8.42
N ALA A 78 -0.33 2.18 7.13
CA ALA A 78 -0.93 3.18 6.23
C ALA A 78 -2.46 3.28 6.38
N THR A 79 -3.15 2.23 6.81
CA THR A 79 -4.63 2.21 6.83
C THR A 79 -5.20 2.04 8.23
N GLY A 80 -4.41 1.56 9.19
CA GLY A 80 -4.87 1.15 10.52
C GLY A 80 -5.66 -0.17 10.50
N LYS A 81 -5.68 -0.90 9.37
CA LYS A 81 -6.50 -2.11 9.17
C LYS A 81 -5.67 -3.36 8.97
N THR A 82 -6.01 -4.38 9.74
CA THR A 82 -5.44 -5.72 9.61
C THR A 82 -5.77 -6.34 8.25
N ALA A 83 -5.02 -7.36 7.83
CA ALA A 83 -5.32 -8.10 6.60
C ALA A 83 -6.74 -8.71 6.62
N LYS A 84 -7.23 -9.13 7.80
CA LYS A 84 -8.57 -9.67 8.00
C LYS A 84 -9.65 -8.59 7.77
N GLU A 85 -9.47 -7.39 8.30
CA GLU A 85 -10.37 -6.25 8.06
C GLU A 85 -10.37 -5.85 6.58
N ARG A 86 -9.19 -5.71 5.97
CA ARG A 86 -9.04 -5.38 4.54
C ARG A 86 -9.74 -6.41 3.65
N LYS A 87 -9.61 -7.71 3.94
CA LYS A 87 -10.30 -8.77 3.20
C LYS A 87 -11.82 -8.66 3.34
N ARG A 88 -12.34 -8.42 4.55
CA ARG A 88 -13.78 -8.28 4.81
C ARG A 88 -14.39 -7.11 4.06
N GLU A 89 -13.68 -5.99 3.99
CA GLU A 89 -14.13 -4.81 3.25
C GLU A 89 -14.11 -5.03 1.74
N LEU A 90 -13.08 -5.73 1.24
CA LEU A 90 -12.98 -6.08 -0.17
C LEU A 90 -14.12 -6.99 -0.64
N THR A 91 -14.58 -7.91 0.22
CA THR A 91 -15.68 -8.85 -0.09
C THR A 91 -17.08 -8.28 0.11
N LYS A 92 -17.20 -7.05 0.64
CA LYS A 92 -18.48 -6.35 0.77
C LYS A 92 -18.84 -5.50 -0.45
N LEU A 93 -17.88 -5.34 -1.37
CA LEU A 93 -18.07 -4.84 -2.74
C LEU A 93 -18.58 -5.99 -3.62
#